data_AF-G4YZQ5-F1
#
_entry.id   AF-G4YZQ5-F1
#
_cell.length_a   1.000
_cell.length_b   1.000
_cell.length_c   1.000
_cell.angle_alpha   90.00
_cell.angle_beta   90.00
_cell.angle_gamma   90.00
#
_symmetry.space_group_name_H-M   'P 1'
#
loop_
_entity.id
_entity.type
_entity.pdbx_description
1 polymer ?
#
loop_
_entity_poly.entity_id
_entity_poly.type
_entity_poly.pdbx_seq_one_letter_code
_entity_poly.pdbx_strand_id
1 'polypeptide(L)'
;AKTTTMQSYFSSVFGVKWERNHVVSIDLSGNSLSGSFPAEIVQLRFLTTLKLRDNPNLRGTLPREIYSMPHLKFCYVDGTTIQHAMPYNIAHSFQITLLKLEVGRAAGSAISAVRFCTGDSHSGNLIHWMADMTEAEMYMVHSSLKKLHESADPQSRRQIKCTASNATGPERAAAATKLQRIYRARIERTKFRNFLHSLVEMKVDPATGYTYYVNARTGEATWEKPKFLGADTRAGPSAVDDEDAGNATQDASEAWKPYDDGNGNT
;
A
#
# COMPACT_ATOMS: atom_id res chain seq x y z
N ALA A 1 -2.32 57.71 13.38
CA ALA A 1 -3.64 57.32 12.83
C ALA A 1 -3.88 55.87 13.20
N LYS A 2 -4.96 55.58 13.94
CA LYS A 2 -5.34 54.21 14.33
C LYS A 2 -5.77 53.47 13.07
N THR A 3 -5.01 52.48 12.62
CA THR A 3 -5.47 51.45 11.69
C THR A 3 -6.50 50.61 12.43
N THR A 4 -7.74 51.11 12.50
CA THR A 4 -8.90 50.33 12.94
C THR A 4 -9.09 49.24 11.89
N THR A 5 -8.52 48.08 12.19
CA THR A 5 -8.43 46.91 11.34
C THR A 5 -9.83 46.46 10.95
N MET A 6 -10.12 46.34 9.64
CA MET A 6 -11.36 45.74 9.12
C MET A 6 -11.70 44.38 9.74
N GLN A 7 -10.71 43.70 10.35
CA GLN A 7 -10.92 42.49 11.15
C GLN A 7 -11.99 42.63 12.24
N SER A 8 -12.14 43.80 12.90
CA SER A 8 -13.10 43.93 14.01
C SER A 8 -14.56 43.94 13.57
N TYR A 9 -14.84 44.32 12.31
CA TYR A 9 -16.20 44.35 11.76
C TYR A 9 -16.63 42.99 11.20
N PHE A 10 -15.69 42.18 10.69
CA PHE A 10 -16.01 40.89 10.05
C PHE A 10 -15.79 39.67 10.95
N SER A 11 -15.08 39.80 12.07
CA SER A 11 -15.00 38.75 13.09
C SER A 11 -16.33 38.46 13.79
N SER A 12 -17.36 39.30 13.58
CA SER A 12 -18.70 39.11 14.13
C SER A 12 -19.68 38.39 13.19
N VAL A 13 -19.24 38.00 11.99
CA VAL A 13 -20.13 37.32 11.03
C VAL A 13 -20.36 35.88 11.52
N PHE A 14 -21.63 35.56 11.79
CA PHE A 14 -22.03 34.25 12.26
C PHE A 14 -21.58 33.14 11.31
N GLY A 15 -21.04 32.06 11.86
CA GLY A 15 -20.65 30.88 11.08
C GLY A 15 -19.37 31.04 10.26
N VAL A 16 -18.69 32.20 10.28
CA VAL A 16 -17.46 32.42 9.48
C VAL A 16 -16.24 32.54 10.39
N LYS A 17 -15.20 31.75 10.11
CA LYS A 17 -13.91 31.81 10.78
C LYS A 17 -12.86 32.45 9.87
N TRP A 18 -12.15 33.43 10.44
CA TRP A 18 -11.10 34.18 9.79
C TRP A 18 -9.74 33.86 10.40
N GLU A 19 -8.73 33.64 9.56
CA GLU A 19 -7.34 33.55 9.98
C GLU A 19 -6.47 34.44 9.10
N ARG A 20 -5.58 35.24 9.69
CA ARG A 20 -4.64 36.11 8.96
C ARG A 20 -5.32 36.92 7.84
N ASN A 21 -6.51 37.46 8.12
CA ASN A 21 -7.33 38.24 7.19
C ASN A 21 -7.93 37.46 6.01
N HIS A 22 -8.02 36.13 6.09
CA HIS A 22 -8.65 35.27 5.09
C HIS A 22 -9.73 34.41 5.73
N VAL A 23 -10.78 34.09 4.98
CA VAL A 23 -11.81 33.14 5.42
C VAL A 23 -11.28 31.73 5.26
N VAL A 24 -11.24 30.99 6.37
CA VAL A 24 -10.72 29.61 6.42
C VAL A 24 -11.84 28.59 6.59
N SER A 25 -12.89 28.93 7.31
CA SER A 25 -14.02 28.01 7.50
C SER A 25 -15.35 28.75 7.50
N ILE A 26 -16.33 28.15 6.83
CA ILE A 26 -17.72 28.60 6.81
C ILE A 26 -18.59 27.44 7.29
N ASP A 27 -19.34 27.67 8.35
CA ASP A 27 -20.35 26.75 8.90
C ASP A 27 -21.68 27.48 8.99
N LEU A 28 -22.52 27.25 7.99
CA LEU A 28 -23.89 27.78 7.93
C LEU A 28 -24.91 26.63 7.93
N SER A 29 -24.56 25.51 8.57
CA SER A 29 -25.45 24.36 8.68
C SER A 29 -26.73 24.71 9.46
N GLY A 30 -27.88 24.23 9.02
CA GLY A 30 -29.16 24.38 9.73
C GLY A 30 -29.73 25.81 9.77
N ASN A 31 -29.44 26.66 8.78
CA ASN A 31 -29.82 28.08 8.79
C ASN A 31 -30.97 28.46 7.85
N SER A 32 -31.85 27.51 7.50
CA SER A 32 -32.99 27.74 6.57
C SER A 32 -32.61 28.54 5.31
N LEU A 33 -31.36 28.42 4.86
CA LEU A 33 -30.84 29.20 3.75
C LEU A 33 -31.64 28.88 2.49
N SER A 34 -31.91 29.91 1.70
CA SER A 34 -32.69 29.80 0.46
C SER A 34 -31.99 30.53 -0.67
N GLY A 35 -32.35 30.18 -1.91
CA GLY A 35 -31.75 30.74 -3.12
C GLY A 35 -30.70 29.81 -3.74
N SER A 36 -29.99 30.32 -4.74
CA SER A 36 -28.97 29.56 -5.46
C SER A 36 -27.60 29.63 -4.77
N PHE A 37 -26.86 28.53 -4.81
CA PHE A 37 -25.46 28.52 -4.39
C PHE A 37 -24.62 29.51 -5.24
N PRO A 38 -23.88 30.45 -4.62
CA PRO A 38 -23.13 31.49 -5.33
C PRO A 38 -21.82 30.97 -5.95
N ALA A 39 -21.50 31.40 -7.17
CA ALA A 39 -20.25 31.04 -7.85
C ALA A 39 -19.03 31.73 -7.23
N GLU A 40 -19.26 32.86 -6.54
CA GLU A 40 -18.25 33.70 -5.91
C GLU A 40 -17.52 33.00 -4.76
N ILE A 41 -18.04 31.89 -4.23
CA ILE A 41 -17.37 31.10 -3.19
C ILE A 41 -15.96 30.66 -3.60
N VAL A 42 -15.73 30.49 -4.91
CA VAL A 42 -14.44 30.08 -5.49
C VAL A 42 -13.35 31.13 -5.28
N GLN A 43 -13.73 32.39 -5.01
CA GLN A 43 -12.79 33.46 -4.70
C GLN A 43 -12.10 33.27 -3.34
N LEU A 44 -12.69 32.47 -2.44
CA LEU A 44 -12.14 32.17 -1.12
C LEU A 44 -11.05 31.09 -1.19
N ARG A 45 -9.91 31.43 -1.80
CA ARG A 45 -8.83 30.45 -2.08
C ARG A 45 -8.26 29.75 -0.84
N PHE A 46 -8.37 30.37 0.33
CA PHE A 46 -7.89 29.83 1.61
C PHE A 46 -8.94 29.04 2.40
N LEU A 47 -10.14 28.85 1.84
CA LEU A 47 -11.20 28.11 2.50
C LEU A 47 -10.81 26.64 2.62
N THR A 48 -10.79 26.11 3.84
CA THR A 48 -10.50 24.71 4.15
C THR A 48 -11.75 23.90 4.43
N THR A 49 -12.80 24.54 4.93
CA THR A 49 -14.01 23.84 5.36
C THR A 49 -15.25 24.64 5.03
N LEU A 50 -16.16 24.02 4.26
CA LEU A 50 -17.47 24.55 3.92
C LEU A 50 -18.56 23.60 4.41
N LYS A 51 -19.46 24.09 5.26
CA LYS A 51 -20.61 23.32 5.72
C LYS A 51 -21.89 24.11 5.48
N LEU A 52 -22.78 23.53 4.69
CA LEU A 52 -24.07 24.07 4.30
C LEU A 52 -25.20 23.07 4.56
N ARG A 53 -24.93 22.08 5.41
CA ARG A 53 -25.82 20.98 5.69
C ARG A 53 -27.18 21.45 6.21
N ASP A 54 -28.23 20.67 5.95
CA ASP A 54 -29.58 20.88 6.51
C ASP A 54 -30.15 22.27 6.16
N ASN A 55 -29.93 22.69 4.92
CA ASN A 55 -30.54 23.88 4.33
C ASN A 55 -31.44 23.45 3.16
N PRO A 56 -32.71 23.08 3.42
CA PRO A 56 -33.56 22.42 2.43
C PRO A 56 -34.00 23.33 1.27
N ASN A 57 -33.93 24.66 1.44
CA ASN A 57 -34.30 25.62 0.39
C ASN A 57 -33.09 26.11 -0.43
N LEU A 58 -31.88 25.66 -0.08
CA LEU A 58 -30.68 25.97 -0.82
C LEU A 58 -30.64 25.09 -2.07
N ARG A 59 -30.62 25.73 -3.25
CA ARG A 59 -30.75 25.09 -4.56
C ARG A 59 -29.65 25.54 -5.51
N GLY A 60 -29.72 25.09 -6.76
CA GLY A 60 -28.74 25.42 -7.80
C GLY A 60 -27.70 24.32 -7.99
N THR A 61 -26.59 24.67 -8.61
CA THR A 61 -25.49 23.75 -8.92
C THR A 61 -24.18 24.27 -8.32
N LEU A 62 -23.27 23.35 -7.99
CA LEU A 62 -21.93 23.74 -7.56
C LEU A 62 -21.08 24.16 -8.77
N PRO A 63 -20.32 25.27 -8.67
CA PRO A 63 -19.39 25.67 -9.72
C PRO A 63 -18.27 24.64 -9.84
N ARG A 64 -17.85 24.30 -11.06
CA ARG A 64 -16.89 23.21 -11.32
C ARG A 64 -15.54 23.44 -10.61
N GLU A 65 -15.17 24.69 -10.44
CA GLU A 65 -13.91 25.13 -9.84
C GLU A 65 -13.83 24.80 -8.34
N ILE A 66 -14.97 24.60 -7.67
CA ILE A 66 -14.99 24.25 -6.24
C ILE A 66 -14.31 22.92 -5.96
N TYR A 67 -14.38 21.98 -6.91
CA TYR A 67 -13.80 20.64 -6.78
C TYR A 67 -12.27 20.64 -6.90
N SER A 68 -11.67 21.76 -7.32
CA SER A 68 -10.24 21.95 -7.51
C SER A 68 -9.66 23.10 -6.66
N MET A 69 -10.38 23.55 -5.63
CA MET A 69 -9.87 24.58 -4.72
C MET A 69 -8.62 24.09 -3.97
N PRO A 70 -7.55 24.91 -3.88
CA PRO A 70 -6.24 24.44 -3.47
C PRO A 70 -6.15 24.04 -1.99
N HIS A 71 -6.98 24.63 -1.13
CA HIS A 71 -6.93 24.42 0.32
C HIS A 71 -8.18 23.77 0.90
N LEU A 72 -9.21 23.53 0.08
CA LEU A 72 -10.48 22.96 0.53
C LEU A 72 -10.28 21.49 0.87
N LYS A 73 -10.63 21.10 2.09
CA LYS A 73 -10.47 19.72 2.59
C LYS A 73 -11.80 19.05 2.88
N PHE A 74 -12.78 19.81 3.35
CA PHE A 74 -14.07 19.27 3.76
C PHE A 74 -15.21 20.13 3.23
N CYS A 75 -16.14 19.49 2.54
CA CYS A 75 -17.36 20.13 2.05
C CYS A 75 -18.58 19.28 2.39
N TYR A 76 -19.57 19.88 3.06
CA TYR A 76 -20.81 19.21 3.46
C TYR A 76 -22.00 19.98 2.90
N VAL A 77 -22.72 19.36 1.98
CA VAL A 77 -23.89 19.89 1.29
C VAL A 77 -25.10 18.94 1.37
N ASP A 78 -25.04 17.95 2.26
CA ASP A 78 -26.16 17.04 2.53
C ASP A 78 -27.32 17.76 3.23
N GLY A 79 -28.56 17.33 2.99
CA GLY A 79 -29.75 18.05 3.44
C GLY A 79 -30.03 19.35 2.67
N THR A 80 -29.51 19.48 1.45
CA THR A 80 -29.79 20.59 0.54
C THR A 80 -30.44 20.10 -0.75
N THR A 81 -30.99 21.02 -1.55
CA THR A 81 -31.57 20.72 -2.88
C THR A 81 -30.62 21.08 -4.03
N ILE A 82 -29.32 21.07 -3.75
CA ILE A 82 -28.29 21.32 -4.76
C ILE A 82 -28.24 20.13 -5.72
N GLN A 83 -28.43 20.41 -7.01
CA GLN A 83 -28.43 19.41 -8.06
C GLN A 83 -27.01 19.16 -8.55
N HIS A 84 -26.71 17.93 -8.97
CA HIS A 84 -25.43 17.57 -9.56
C HIS A 84 -24.22 17.92 -8.67
N ALA A 85 -24.40 17.82 -7.35
CA ALA A 85 -23.35 18.10 -6.37
C ALA A 85 -22.16 17.12 -6.45
N MET A 86 -22.34 15.99 -7.14
CA MET A 86 -21.30 14.99 -7.35
C MET A 86 -20.77 15.03 -8.79
N PRO A 87 -19.46 15.30 -8.99
CA PRO A 87 -18.82 15.21 -10.29
C PRO A 87 -18.44 13.75 -10.57
N TYR A 88 -19.30 13.00 -11.27
CA TYR A 88 -19.12 11.58 -11.57
C TYR A 88 -17.82 11.25 -12.34
N ASN A 89 -17.21 12.24 -12.97
CA ASN A 89 -15.98 12.12 -13.76
C ASN A 89 -14.68 12.37 -12.97
N ILE A 90 -14.74 13.02 -11.81
CA ILE A 90 -13.55 13.42 -11.02
C ILE A 90 -13.52 12.74 -9.64
N ALA A 91 -14.64 12.12 -9.22
CA ALA A 91 -14.71 11.41 -7.95
C ALA A 91 -13.87 10.12 -7.96
N HIS A 92 -12.95 9.97 -7.00
CA HIS A 92 -12.07 8.81 -6.88
C HIS A 92 -12.64 7.68 -6.00
N SER A 93 -13.57 8.00 -5.10
CA SER A 93 -14.16 7.03 -4.17
C SER A 93 -15.62 7.38 -3.90
N PHE A 94 -16.47 6.36 -3.80
CA PHE A 94 -17.89 6.50 -3.51
C PHE A 94 -18.26 5.58 -2.34
N GLN A 95 -18.84 6.16 -1.28
CA GLN A 95 -19.38 5.40 -0.16
C GLN A 95 -20.72 5.97 0.27
N ILE A 96 -21.77 5.16 0.17
CA ILE A 96 -23.09 5.50 0.72
C ILE A 96 -22.98 5.44 2.25
N THR A 97 -23.28 6.54 2.91
CA THR A 97 -23.14 6.66 4.37
C THR A 97 -24.48 6.57 5.08
N LEU A 98 -25.53 7.16 4.50
CA LEU A 98 -26.86 7.17 5.09
C LEU A 98 -27.89 7.07 3.97
N LEU A 99 -28.90 6.22 4.15
CA LEU A 99 -30.06 6.15 3.27
C LEU A 99 -31.22 6.81 3.99
N LYS A 100 -31.67 7.96 3.49
CA LYS A 100 -32.86 8.66 3.97
C LYS A 100 -34.03 8.29 3.04
N LEU A 101 -35.04 7.64 3.58
CA LEU A 101 -36.31 7.47 2.87
C LEU A 101 -37.10 8.77 3.04
N GLU A 102 -37.41 9.50 1.96
CA GLU A 102 -38.37 10.60 2.08
C GLU A 102 -39.76 10.03 2.31
N VAL A 103 -40.36 10.37 3.45
CA VAL A 103 -41.75 10.07 3.74
C VAL A 103 -42.56 11.33 3.42
N GLY A 104 -43.28 11.35 2.29
CA GLY A 104 -44.29 12.39 2.01
C GLY A 104 -44.25 13.06 0.62
N ARG A 105 -43.19 12.89 -0.17
CA ARG A 105 -43.26 13.08 -1.63
C ARG A 105 -43.38 11.70 -2.27
N ALA A 106 -44.28 11.58 -3.26
CA ALA A 106 -44.65 10.37 -4.00
C ALA A 106 -43.83 9.13 -3.59
N ALA A 107 -44.47 8.19 -2.89
CA ALA A 107 -43.86 6.95 -2.39
C ALA A 107 -42.84 6.39 -3.40
N GLY A 108 -41.53 6.52 -3.09
CA GLY A 108 -40.46 6.07 -3.98
C GLY A 108 -39.21 6.95 -4.07
N SER A 109 -39.18 8.20 -3.59
CA SER A 109 -37.95 9.01 -3.67
C SER A 109 -37.03 8.76 -2.47
N ALA A 110 -36.16 7.75 -2.56
CA ALA A 110 -35.08 7.58 -1.60
C ALA A 110 -33.94 8.55 -1.92
N ILE A 111 -33.50 9.33 -0.94
CA ILE A 111 -32.31 10.18 -1.03
C ILE A 111 -31.21 9.53 -0.22
N SER A 112 -30.05 9.31 -0.85
CA SER A 112 -28.89 8.74 -0.15
C SER A 112 -27.84 9.82 0.09
N ALA A 113 -27.37 9.95 1.33
CA ALA A 113 -26.20 10.76 1.63
C ALA A 113 -24.95 9.96 1.26
N VAL A 114 -24.17 10.53 0.37
CA VAL A 114 -22.97 9.93 -0.21
C VAL A 114 -21.75 10.69 0.29
N ARG A 115 -20.73 9.94 0.70
CA ARG A 115 -19.38 10.45 0.87
C ARG A 115 -18.58 10.15 -0.40
N PHE A 116 -17.95 11.18 -0.95
CA PHE A 116 -17.01 11.03 -2.06
C PHE A 116 -15.79 11.91 -1.88
N CYS A 117 -14.73 11.62 -2.63
CA CYS A 117 -13.49 12.39 -2.59
C CYS A 117 -13.13 12.87 -4.00
N THR A 118 -12.69 14.13 -4.12
CA THR A 118 -12.15 14.72 -5.36
C THR A 118 -10.70 15.15 -5.15
N GLY A 119 -9.93 15.29 -6.23
CA GLY A 119 -8.51 15.72 -6.17
C GLY A 119 -7.52 14.57 -6.33
N ASP A 120 -6.24 14.88 -6.55
CA ASP A 120 -5.21 13.89 -6.86
C ASP A 120 -4.74 13.15 -5.59
N SER A 121 -4.91 11.83 -5.59
CA SER A 121 -4.48 10.94 -4.51
C SER A 121 -2.97 10.95 -4.28
N HIS A 122 -2.15 11.27 -5.29
CA HIS A 122 -0.69 11.33 -5.17
C HIS A 122 -0.21 12.61 -4.49
N SER A 123 -0.92 13.72 -4.72
CA SER A 123 -0.61 15.03 -4.11
C SER A 123 -1.02 15.15 -2.64
N GLY A 124 -1.82 14.20 -2.14
CA GLY A 124 -2.43 14.27 -0.80
C GLY A 124 -3.49 15.37 -0.65
N ASN A 125 -3.82 16.08 -1.73
CA ASN A 125 -4.82 17.14 -1.73
C ASN A 125 -6.20 16.56 -2.10
N LEU A 126 -6.72 15.74 -1.19
CA LEU A 126 -8.05 15.15 -1.30
C LEU A 126 -9.07 16.05 -0.62
N ILE A 127 -10.13 16.38 -1.34
CA ILE A 127 -11.29 17.08 -0.82
C ILE A 127 -12.35 16.04 -0.47
N HIS A 128 -12.75 15.99 0.79
CA HIS A 128 -13.81 15.13 1.28
C HIS A 128 -15.16 15.83 1.14
N TRP A 129 -16.08 15.19 0.44
CA TRP A 129 -17.42 15.67 0.18
C TRP A 129 -18.47 14.81 0.87
N MET A 130 -19.53 15.45 1.32
CA MET A 130 -20.78 14.80 1.70
C MET A 130 -21.93 15.51 1.00
N ALA A 131 -22.68 14.78 0.18
CA ALA A 131 -23.81 15.32 -0.57
C ALA A 131 -24.95 14.30 -0.62
N ASP A 132 -26.17 14.81 -0.72
CA ASP A 132 -27.33 13.97 -1.01
C ASP A 132 -27.39 13.68 -2.51
N MET A 133 -27.75 12.45 -2.85
CA MET A 133 -27.89 11.98 -4.23
C MET A 133 -29.23 11.27 -4.40
N THR A 134 -29.92 11.61 -5.48
CA THR A 134 -31.18 10.97 -5.86
C THR A 134 -30.95 9.61 -6.54
N GLU A 135 -31.98 8.75 -6.58
CA GLU A 135 -31.92 7.46 -7.28
C GLU A 135 -31.58 7.61 -8.77
N ALA A 136 -32.13 8.63 -9.44
CA ALA A 136 -31.83 8.92 -10.84
C ALA A 136 -30.36 9.29 -11.04
N GLU A 137 -29.80 10.12 -10.16
CA GLU A 137 -28.37 10.45 -10.18
C GLU A 137 -27.51 9.21 -9.90
N MET A 138 -27.91 8.36 -8.95
CA MET A 138 -27.23 7.09 -8.68
C MET A 138 -27.14 6.22 -9.94
N TYR A 139 -28.24 6.09 -10.68
CA TYR A 139 -28.29 5.33 -11.92
C TYR A 139 -27.40 5.95 -13.02
N MET A 140 -27.38 7.28 -13.13
CA MET A 140 -26.51 8.00 -14.06
C MET A 140 -25.02 7.78 -13.75
N VAL A 141 -24.64 7.82 -12.46
CA VAL A 141 -23.28 7.49 -12.04
C VAL A 141 -22.94 6.04 -12.37
N HIS A 142 -23.82 5.09 -12.03
CA HIS A 142 -23.62 3.67 -12.30
C HIS A 142 -23.42 3.39 -13.80
N SER A 143 -24.30 3.91 -14.66
CA SER A 143 -24.21 3.73 -16.10
C SER A 143 -22.96 4.38 -16.71
N SER A 144 -22.55 5.54 -16.21
CA SER A 144 -21.31 6.21 -16.64
C SER A 144 -20.07 5.42 -16.24
N LEU A 145 -20.01 4.92 -14.99
CA LEU A 145 -18.92 4.07 -14.51
C LEU A 145 -18.86 2.74 -15.26
N LYS A 146 -20.02 2.15 -15.56
CA LYS A 146 -20.12 0.92 -16.36
C LYS A 146 -19.58 1.14 -17.77
N LYS A 147 -19.97 2.22 -18.44
CA LYS A 147 -19.42 2.59 -19.77
C LYS A 147 -17.90 2.80 -19.71
N LEU A 148 -17.40 3.49 -18.69
CA LEU A 148 -15.96 3.67 -18.50
C LEU A 148 -15.25 2.32 -18.31
N HIS A 149 -15.82 1.43 -17.49
CA HIS A 149 -15.30 0.09 -17.28
C HIS A 149 -15.28 -0.75 -18.56
N GLU A 150 -16.35 -0.71 -19.35
CA GLU A 150 -16.47 -1.42 -20.63
C GLU A 150 -15.53 -0.86 -21.70
N SER A 151 -15.29 0.45 -21.70
CA SER A 151 -14.35 1.11 -22.61
C SER A 151 -12.87 0.94 -22.21
N ALA A 152 -12.60 0.54 -20.97
CA ALA A 152 -11.24 0.32 -20.49
C ALA A 152 -10.71 -0.99 -21.07
N ASP A 153 -9.69 -0.90 -21.94
CA ASP A 153 -9.02 -2.04 -22.54
C ASP A 153 -8.52 -3.03 -21.46
N PRO A 154 -8.89 -4.33 -21.51
CA PRO A 154 -8.39 -5.36 -20.58
C PRO A 154 -6.87 -5.38 -20.44
N GLN A 155 -6.12 -4.98 -21.48
CA GLN A 155 -4.66 -4.97 -21.48
C GLN A 155 -4.05 -3.90 -20.58
N SER A 156 -4.81 -2.86 -20.22
CA SER A 156 -4.39 -1.80 -19.29
C SER A 156 -4.63 -2.15 -17.82
N ARG A 157 -5.27 -3.30 -17.52
CA ARG A 157 -5.32 -3.81 -16.14
C ARG A 157 -3.89 -3.95 -15.67
N ARG A 158 -3.46 -3.03 -14.81
CA ARG A 158 -2.16 -3.03 -14.16
C ARG A 158 -1.87 -4.45 -13.70
N GLN A 159 -1.04 -5.18 -14.45
CA GLN A 159 -0.57 -6.47 -14.02
C GLN A 159 0.19 -6.18 -12.73
N ILE A 160 -0.40 -6.55 -11.59
CA ILE A 160 0.29 -6.48 -10.32
C ILE A 160 1.44 -7.46 -10.47
N LYS A 161 2.65 -6.93 -10.71
CA LYS A 161 3.85 -7.76 -10.80
C LYS A 161 3.98 -8.44 -9.45
N CYS A 162 3.80 -9.76 -9.42
CA CYS A 162 4.06 -10.58 -8.24
C CYS A 162 5.55 -10.50 -7.93
N THR A 163 5.87 -9.58 -7.04
CA THR A 163 7.21 -9.35 -6.49
C THR A 163 7.22 -9.91 -5.07
N ALA A 164 8.39 -10.30 -4.57
CA ALA A 164 8.52 -10.91 -3.23
C ALA A 164 7.93 -10.02 -2.11
N SER A 165 7.94 -8.69 -2.27
CA SER A 165 7.36 -7.73 -1.33
C SER A 165 5.83 -7.68 -1.35
N ASN A 166 5.19 -8.09 -2.45
CA ASN A 166 3.74 -7.99 -2.64
C ASN A 166 3.02 -9.34 -2.52
N ALA A 167 3.76 -10.42 -2.21
CA ALA A 167 3.21 -11.75 -2.04
C ALA A 167 2.56 -11.90 -0.66
N THR A 168 1.29 -11.50 -0.54
CA THR A 168 0.52 -11.60 0.72
C THR A 168 -0.35 -12.85 0.79
N GLY A 169 -0.36 -13.68 -0.27
CA GLY A 169 -1.27 -14.82 -0.44
C GLY A 169 -0.59 -16.20 -0.56
N PRO A 170 -1.27 -17.19 -1.16
CA PRO A 170 -0.83 -18.60 -1.22
C PRO A 170 0.51 -18.81 -1.94
N GLU A 171 0.89 -17.87 -2.81
CA GLU A 171 2.18 -17.86 -3.51
C GLU A 171 3.37 -17.79 -2.54
N ARG A 172 3.24 -17.05 -1.43
CA ARG A 172 4.28 -16.94 -0.39
C ARG A 172 4.49 -18.28 0.33
N ALA A 173 3.40 -18.98 0.63
CA ALA A 173 3.46 -20.30 1.27
C ALA A 173 4.12 -21.33 0.34
N ALA A 174 3.79 -21.35 -0.95
CA ALA A 174 4.43 -22.22 -1.92
C ALA A 174 5.93 -21.96 -2.06
N ALA A 175 6.35 -20.68 -2.07
CA ALA A 175 7.76 -20.30 -2.12
C ALA A 175 8.51 -20.74 -0.85
N ALA A 176 7.93 -20.53 0.34
CA ALA A 176 8.51 -20.95 1.61
C ALA A 176 8.71 -22.48 1.67
N THR A 177 7.72 -23.26 1.26
CA THR A 177 7.82 -24.73 1.19
C THR A 177 8.95 -25.18 0.26
N LYS A 178 9.13 -24.50 -0.88
CA LYS A 178 10.22 -24.79 -1.82
C LYS A 178 11.60 -24.53 -1.19
N LEU A 179 11.76 -23.41 -0.49
CA LEU A 179 13.01 -23.08 0.21
C LEU A 179 13.31 -24.07 1.33
N GLN A 180 12.33 -24.44 2.13
CA GLN A 180 12.47 -25.44 3.20
C GLN A 180 12.92 -26.80 2.63
N ARG A 181 12.35 -27.23 1.49
CA ARG A 181 12.74 -28.48 0.83
C ARG A 181 14.19 -28.46 0.37
N ILE A 182 14.63 -27.36 -0.24
CA ILE A 182 16.02 -27.17 -0.67
C ILE A 182 16.97 -27.22 0.55
N TYR A 183 16.60 -26.54 1.63
CA TYR A 183 17.40 -26.50 2.85
C TYR A 183 17.55 -27.87 3.50
N ARG A 184 16.44 -28.60 3.70
CA ARG A 184 16.46 -29.97 4.25
C ARG A 184 17.31 -30.90 3.38
N ALA A 185 17.17 -30.83 2.06
CA ALA A 185 17.98 -31.62 1.14
C ALA A 185 19.49 -31.29 1.25
N ARG A 186 19.84 -30.02 1.48
CA ARG A 186 21.23 -29.60 1.69
C ARG A 186 21.80 -30.16 2.99
N ILE A 187 21.05 -30.10 4.09
CA ILE A 187 21.46 -30.68 5.38
C ILE A 187 21.78 -32.17 5.22
N GLU A 188 20.88 -32.93 4.60
CA GLU A 188 21.06 -34.37 4.44
C GLU A 188 22.24 -34.71 3.53
N ARG A 189 22.47 -33.92 2.46
CA ARG A 189 23.68 -34.07 1.64
C ARG A 189 24.95 -33.83 2.43
N THR A 190 24.97 -32.84 3.32
CA THR A 190 26.13 -32.57 4.18
C THR A 190 26.37 -33.71 5.17
N LYS A 191 25.32 -34.21 5.83
CA LYS A 191 25.41 -35.38 6.73
C LYS A 191 25.93 -36.60 5.98
N PHE A 192 25.36 -36.89 4.81
CA PHE A 192 25.79 -38.00 3.97
C PHE A 192 27.25 -37.86 3.53
N ARG A 193 27.68 -36.66 3.14
CA ARG A 193 29.09 -36.41 2.78
C ARG A 193 30.02 -36.67 3.96
N ASN A 194 29.68 -36.18 5.16
CA ASN A 194 30.47 -36.42 6.36
C ASN A 194 30.53 -37.92 6.70
N PHE A 195 29.43 -38.64 6.54
CA PHE A 195 29.39 -40.09 6.69
C PHE A 195 30.33 -40.78 5.68
N LEU A 196 30.29 -40.39 4.40
CA LEU A 196 31.21 -40.92 3.38
C LEU A 196 32.69 -40.66 3.72
N HIS A 197 33.02 -39.47 4.22
CA HIS A 197 34.38 -39.17 4.67
C HIS A 197 34.80 -40.05 5.86
N SER A 198 33.88 -40.39 6.76
CA SER A 198 34.17 -41.27 7.91
C SER A 198 34.41 -42.73 7.53
N LEU A 199 33.94 -43.17 6.36
CA LEU A 199 34.12 -44.54 5.88
C LEU A 199 35.51 -44.79 5.29
N VAL A 200 36.28 -43.74 4.99
CA VAL A 200 37.57 -43.86 4.32
C VAL A 200 38.67 -43.30 5.21
N GLU A 201 39.56 -44.17 5.65
CA GLU A 201 40.75 -43.81 6.40
C GLU A 201 41.93 -43.66 5.44
N MET A 202 42.70 -42.57 5.56
CA MET A 202 43.91 -42.36 4.79
C MET A 202 45.11 -42.90 5.56
N LYS A 203 45.84 -43.85 4.99
CA LYS A 203 47.06 -44.42 5.57
C LYS A 203 48.25 -44.20 4.65
N VAL A 204 49.44 -44.07 5.22
CA VAL A 204 50.70 -43.91 4.49
C VAL A 204 51.47 -45.22 4.63
N ASP A 205 51.90 -45.79 3.50
CA ASP A 205 52.76 -46.96 3.51
C ASP A 205 54.19 -46.56 3.95
N PRO A 206 54.71 -47.11 5.06
CA PRO A 206 56.04 -46.76 5.59
C PRO A 206 57.20 -47.17 4.67
N ALA A 207 57.00 -48.08 3.72
CA ALA A 207 58.05 -48.50 2.79
C ALA A 207 58.19 -47.57 1.57
N THR A 208 57.08 -47.01 1.09
CA THR A 208 57.03 -46.28 -0.19
C THR A 208 56.65 -44.80 -0.06
N GLY A 209 56.11 -44.38 1.09
CA GLY A 209 55.67 -43.02 1.36
C GLY A 209 54.38 -42.62 0.65
N TYR A 210 53.75 -43.52 -0.12
CA TYR A 210 52.48 -43.25 -0.80
C TYR A 210 51.27 -43.42 0.13
N THR A 211 50.28 -42.55 -0.05
CA THR A 211 48.98 -42.63 0.64
C THR A 211 48.06 -43.62 -0.04
N TYR A 212 47.50 -44.56 0.72
CA TYR A 212 46.41 -45.43 0.28
C TYR A 212 45.17 -45.22 1.15
N TYR A 213 44.00 -45.51 0.57
CA TYR A 213 42.71 -45.33 1.20
C TYR A 213 42.19 -46.68 1.65
N VAL A 214 41.81 -46.81 2.92
CA VAL A 214 41.23 -48.04 3.48
C VAL A 214 39.77 -47.78 3.83
N ASN A 215 38.89 -48.65 3.37
CA ASN A 215 37.51 -48.64 3.82
C ASN A 215 37.45 -49.15 5.27
N ALA A 216 37.05 -48.27 6.20
CA ALA A 216 37.04 -48.55 7.63
C ALA A 216 36.07 -49.69 8.02
N ARG A 217 35.14 -50.09 7.14
CA ARG A 217 34.14 -51.14 7.41
C ARG A 217 34.45 -52.47 6.75
N THR A 218 34.99 -52.48 5.54
CA THR A 218 35.30 -53.72 4.80
C THR A 218 36.77 -54.13 4.90
N GLY A 219 37.66 -53.20 5.29
CA GLY A 219 39.10 -53.44 5.34
C GLY A 219 39.77 -53.48 3.97
N GLU A 220 39.02 -53.23 2.88
CA GLU A 220 39.56 -53.18 1.53
C GLU A 220 40.41 -51.92 1.33
N ALA A 221 41.60 -52.10 0.76
CA ALA A 221 42.56 -51.03 0.50
C ALA A 221 42.59 -50.70 -1.00
N THR A 222 42.44 -49.42 -1.33
CA THR A 222 42.49 -48.91 -2.71
C THR A 222 43.50 -47.78 -2.81
N TRP A 223 44.30 -47.79 -3.87
CA TRP A 223 45.27 -46.74 -4.19
C TRP A 223 44.64 -45.55 -4.92
N GLU A 224 43.41 -45.70 -5.42
CA GLU A 224 42.67 -44.63 -6.09
C GLU A 224 41.86 -43.78 -5.10
N LYS A 225 42.00 -42.44 -5.20
CA LYS A 225 41.24 -41.49 -4.37
C LYS A 225 39.75 -41.57 -4.72
N PRO A 226 38.86 -41.89 -3.76
CA PRO A 226 37.42 -41.91 -4.03
C PRO A 226 36.90 -40.52 -4.44
N LYS A 227 36.06 -40.47 -5.49
CA LYS A 227 35.57 -39.23 -6.11
C LYS A 227 34.84 -38.27 -5.15
N PHE A 228 34.32 -38.78 -4.03
CA PHE A 228 33.62 -37.98 -3.01
C PHE A 228 34.54 -37.24 -2.03
N LEU A 229 35.85 -37.54 -2.02
CA LEU A 229 36.83 -36.86 -1.17
C LEU A 229 37.31 -35.48 -1.72
N GLY A 230 36.88 -35.10 -2.93
CA GLY A 230 37.21 -33.81 -3.54
C GLY A 230 38.66 -33.72 -4.05
N ALA A 231 38.91 -32.81 -5.00
CA ALA A 231 40.26 -32.45 -5.43
C ALA A 231 40.88 -31.56 -4.35
N ASP A 232 42.07 -31.91 -3.84
CA ASP A 232 42.75 -31.08 -2.85
C ASP A 232 43.22 -29.79 -3.53
N THR A 233 42.60 -28.66 -3.21
CA THR A 233 43.21 -27.34 -3.45
C THR A 233 44.36 -27.15 -2.47
N ARG A 234 45.51 -27.74 -2.79
CA ARG A 234 46.85 -27.32 -2.36
C ARG A 234 47.80 -27.47 -3.56
N ALA A 235 47.89 -26.41 -4.36
CA ALA A 235 49.07 -26.13 -5.19
C ALA A 235 49.79 -24.94 -4.51
N GLY A 236 51.11 -24.82 -4.47
CA GLY A 236 52.18 -25.57 -5.15
C GLY A 236 53.55 -25.04 -4.67
N PRO A 237 54.65 -25.21 -5.45
CA PRO A 237 55.93 -24.56 -5.19
C PRO A 237 55.92 -23.07 -5.60
N SER A 238 56.59 -22.28 -4.76
CA SER A 238 57.09 -20.89 -4.84
C SER A 238 56.65 -19.91 -5.95
N ALA A 239 56.16 -18.75 -5.45
CA ALA A 239 56.49 -17.36 -5.84
C ALA A 239 55.93 -16.89 -7.21
N VAL A 240 55.32 -15.72 -7.42
CA VAL A 240 55.47 -14.34 -6.92
C VAL A 240 54.21 -13.53 -7.37
N ASP A 241 53.92 -12.40 -6.71
CA ASP A 241 52.97 -11.29 -7.03
C ASP A 241 51.46 -11.61 -7.01
N ASP A 242 50.52 -10.78 -6.53
CA ASP A 242 50.53 -9.36 -6.17
C ASP A 242 49.29 -9.02 -5.29
N GLU A 243 49.32 -7.80 -4.77
CA GLU A 243 48.38 -7.07 -3.90
C GLU A 243 46.86 -7.12 -4.25
N ASP A 244 45.99 -7.11 -3.24
CA ASP A 244 45.20 -5.93 -2.81
C ASP A 244 43.97 -6.31 -1.94
N ALA A 245 43.67 -5.41 -1.00
CA ALA A 245 42.66 -5.37 0.04
C ALA A 245 41.21 -5.73 -0.39
N GLY A 246 40.26 -6.04 0.49
CA GLY A 246 40.22 -5.90 1.94
C GLY A 246 38.87 -6.35 2.51
N ASN A 247 38.98 -6.95 3.69
CA ASN A 247 38.13 -6.78 4.87
C ASN A 247 36.60 -7.03 4.80
N ALA A 248 36.15 -8.08 5.50
CA ALA A 248 35.10 -7.98 6.51
C ALA A 248 35.09 -9.25 7.38
N THR A 249 35.90 -9.24 8.44
CA THR A 249 35.71 -10.11 9.60
C THR A 249 34.59 -9.54 10.47
N GLN A 250 33.54 -10.33 10.75
CA GLN A 250 32.74 -10.15 11.95
C GLN A 250 32.07 -11.48 12.37
N ASP A 251 32.45 -11.91 13.57
CA ASP A 251 31.74 -12.75 14.53
C ASP A 251 31.12 -14.08 14.08
N ALA A 252 31.99 -15.10 14.09
CA ALA A 252 31.58 -16.48 14.30
C ALA A 252 31.32 -16.73 15.81
N SER A 253 30.23 -16.19 16.36
CA SER A 253 29.74 -16.61 17.68
C SER A 253 28.22 -16.54 17.88
N GLU A 254 27.42 -16.60 16.81
CA GLU A 254 26.00 -16.94 16.92
C GLU A 254 25.73 -18.31 16.33
N ALA A 255 25.87 -19.33 17.17
CA ALA A 255 25.28 -20.64 16.92
C ALA A 255 23.76 -20.46 16.88
N TRP A 256 23.21 -20.32 15.67
CA TRP A 256 21.80 -20.13 15.40
C TRP A 256 20.97 -21.24 16.05
N LYS A 257 20.10 -20.89 17.00
CA LYS A 257 19.12 -21.82 17.56
C LYS A 257 17.90 -21.85 16.64
N PRO A 258 17.35 -23.03 16.31
CA PRO A 258 16.11 -23.12 15.54
C PRO A 258 14.98 -22.37 16.26
N TYR A 259 14.22 -21.57 15.52
CA TYR A 259 13.00 -20.96 16.02
C TYR A 259 11.96 -22.06 16.20
N ASP A 260 11.61 -22.35 17.45
CA ASP A 260 10.53 -23.27 17.82
C ASP A 260 9.20 -22.53 17.63
N ASP A 261 8.47 -22.89 16.57
CA ASP A 261 7.14 -22.33 16.29
C ASP A 261 6.04 -23.00 17.12
N GLY A 262 6.41 -23.85 18.10
CA GLY A 262 5.48 -24.51 19.00
C GLY A 262 4.62 -25.57 18.32
N ASN A 263 4.89 -25.89 17.04
CA ASN A 263 4.01 -26.71 16.21
C ASN A 263 4.46 -28.16 16.04
N GLY A 264 5.43 -28.61 16.84
CA GLY A 264 5.58 -30.03 17.23
C GLY A 264 5.55 -31.07 16.11
N ASN A 265 6.10 -30.79 14.93
CA ASN A 265 6.20 -31.77 13.86
C ASN A 265 7.62 -32.35 13.79
N THR A 266 7.73 -33.58 14.30
CA THR A 266 8.83 -34.54 14.10
C THR A 266 9.11 -34.82 12.63
#